data_AF-A0A814DP99-F1
#
_entry.id   AF-A0A814DP99-F1
#
_cell.length_a   1.000
_cell.length_b   1.000
_cell.length_c   1.000
_cell.angle_alpha   90.00
_cell.angle_beta   90.00
_cell.angle_gamma   90.00
#
_symmetry.space_group_name_H-M   'P 1'
#
loop_
_entity.id
_entity.type
_entity.pdbx_description
1 polymer ?
#
loop_
_entity_poly.entity_id
_entity_poly.type
_entity_poly.pdbx_seq_one_letter_code
_entity_poly.pdbx_strand_id
1 'polypeptide(L)'
;MIKCLHLLRFNQQICLFAETLKYCAKALISFSLMFAIIFIAFLCLFYLLFVSKLSSCSSLLTTAQMLFEMTLMKFDASEISGADAFLGPFCFTLFMLLVVFVCLSLKRLNQEEIQEERDCRMRSQYVDPIENFSDRIDQLLEAIDKIYIDQKIESSRLDKAGL
;
A
#
# COMPACT_ATOMS: atom_id res chain seq x y z
N MET A 1 -14.00 4.22 -23.38
CA MET A 1 -13.32 4.48 -22.09
C MET A 1 -11.94 5.10 -22.24
N ILE A 2 -11.04 4.56 -23.09
CA ILE A 2 -9.66 5.07 -23.28
C ILE A 2 -9.60 6.54 -23.80
N LYS A 3 -10.61 7.00 -24.56
CA LYS A 3 -10.68 8.39 -25.06
C LYS A 3 -10.90 9.44 -23.96
N CYS A 4 -11.56 9.09 -22.84
CA CYS A 4 -11.73 9.99 -21.70
C CYS A 4 -10.41 10.23 -20.96
N LEU A 5 -9.58 9.19 -20.81
CA LEU A 5 -8.25 9.31 -20.21
C LEU A 5 -7.33 10.25 -21.00
N HIS A 6 -7.49 10.31 -22.34
CA HIS A 6 -6.69 11.19 -23.19
C HIS A 6 -7.10 12.67 -23.07
N LEU A 7 -8.39 12.94 -22.83
CA LEU A 7 -8.93 14.28 -22.56
C LEU A 7 -8.58 14.77 -21.14
N LEU A 8 -8.53 13.87 -20.15
CA LEU A 8 -8.17 14.21 -18.76
C LEU A 8 -6.67 14.53 -18.58
N ARG A 9 -5.79 14.06 -19.47
CA ARG A 9 -4.33 14.33 -19.43
C ARG A 9 -3.96 15.79 -19.72
N PHE A 10 -4.89 16.59 -20.26
CA PHE A 10 -4.66 18.02 -20.51
C PHE A 10 -4.70 18.90 -19.24
N ASN A 11 -5.03 18.33 -18.08
CA ASN A 11 -4.99 19.03 -16.80
C ASN A 11 -3.87 18.45 -15.92
N GLN A 12 -2.88 19.28 -15.59
CA GLN A 12 -1.72 18.90 -14.78
C GLN A 12 -2.13 18.31 -13.42
N GLN A 13 -3.25 18.76 -12.83
CA GLN A 13 -3.75 18.22 -11.57
C GLN A 13 -4.24 16.76 -11.68
N ILE A 14 -4.83 16.39 -12.82
CA ILE A 14 -5.33 15.04 -13.04
C ILE A 14 -4.18 14.07 -13.36
N CYS A 15 -3.13 14.56 -14.01
CA CYS A 15 -1.90 13.79 -14.25
C CYS A 15 -1.18 13.46 -12.92
N LEU A 16 -1.13 14.43 -12.00
CA LEU A 16 -0.61 14.24 -10.64
C LEU A 16 -1.49 13.28 -9.80
N PHE A 17 -2.81 13.40 -9.95
CA PHE A 17 -3.75 12.47 -9.31
C PHE A 17 -3.61 11.05 -9.89
N ALA A 18 -3.35 10.91 -11.19
CA ALA A 18 -3.15 9.62 -11.83
C ALA A 18 -1.81 8.98 -11.47
N GLU A 19 -0.73 9.76 -11.30
CA GLU A 19 0.55 9.24 -10.80
C GLU A 19 0.45 8.77 -9.35
N THR A 20 -0.19 9.56 -8.48
CA THR A 20 -0.47 9.14 -7.10
C THR A 20 -1.41 7.94 -7.06
N LEU A 21 -2.45 7.90 -7.90
CA LEU A 21 -3.33 6.73 -8.02
C LEU A 21 -2.58 5.50 -8.52
N LYS A 22 -1.58 5.66 -9.40
CA LYS A 22 -0.79 4.55 -9.98
C LYS A 22 0.25 4.01 -9.00
N TYR A 23 0.81 4.88 -8.17
CA TYR A 23 1.66 4.51 -7.05
C TYR A 23 0.84 3.73 -6.01
N CYS A 24 -0.24 4.34 -5.51
CA CYS A 24 -1.16 3.68 -4.58
C CYS A 24 -1.90 2.49 -5.21
N ALA A 25 -2.03 2.41 -6.55
CA ALA A 25 -2.70 1.29 -7.23
C ALA A 25 -2.04 -0.04 -6.91
N LYS A 26 -0.71 -0.06 -6.73
CA LYS A 26 0.03 -1.29 -6.43
C LYS A 26 -0.37 -1.85 -5.06
N ALA A 27 -0.51 -1.01 -4.05
CA ALA A 27 -1.02 -1.37 -2.73
C ALA A 27 -2.54 -1.59 -2.71
N LEU A 28 -3.29 -0.84 -3.52
CA LEU A 28 -4.74 -0.97 -3.68
C LEU A 28 -5.15 -2.28 -4.35
N ILE A 29 -4.32 -2.86 -5.22
CA ILE A 29 -4.63 -4.13 -5.90
C ILE A 29 -4.67 -5.30 -4.91
N SER A 30 -3.67 -5.43 -4.04
CA SER A 30 -3.65 -6.48 -3.01
C SER A 30 -4.77 -6.30 -1.99
N PHE A 31 -5.04 -5.06 -1.61
CA PHE A 31 -6.19 -4.70 -0.76
C PHE A 31 -7.54 -5.00 -1.43
N SER A 32 -7.69 -4.65 -2.71
CA SER A 32 -8.92 -4.89 -3.48
C SER A 32 -9.21 -6.37 -3.62
N LEU A 33 -8.16 -7.22 -3.71
CA LEU A 33 -8.34 -8.67 -3.76
C LEU A 33 -8.90 -9.22 -2.46
N MET A 34 -8.36 -8.76 -1.31
CA MET A 34 -8.86 -9.15 0.01
C MET A 34 -10.29 -8.65 0.25
N PHE A 35 -10.58 -7.42 -0.17
CA PHE A 35 -11.92 -6.84 -0.14
C PHE A 35 -12.91 -7.62 -1.02
N ALA A 36 -12.53 -7.98 -2.24
CA ALA A 36 -13.39 -8.70 -3.17
C ALA A 36 -13.81 -10.07 -2.61
N ILE A 37 -12.90 -10.80 -1.97
CA ILE A 37 -13.21 -12.09 -1.34
C ILE A 37 -14.24 -11.93 -0.22
N ILE A 38 -14.02 -10.97 0.68
CA ILE A 38 -14.95 -10.66 1.77
C ILE A 38 -16.30 -10.20 1.20
N PHE A 39 -16.28 -9.29 0.22
CA PHE A 39 -17.48 -8.75 -0.39
C PHE A 39 -18.33 -9.84 -1.06
N ILE A 40 -17.71 -10.76 -1.81
CA ILE A 40 -18.41 -11.88 -2.45
C ILE A 40 -18.97 -12.85 -1.39
N ALA A 41 -18.23 -13.11 -0.31
CA ALA A 41 -18.71 -13.96 0.79
C ALA A 41 -19.98 -13.37 1.44
N PHE A 42 -19.98 -12.05 1.71
CA PHE A 42 -21.14 -11.35 2.26
C PHE A 42 -22.28 -11.22 1.26
N LEU A 43 -21.98 -11.02 -0.02
CA LEU A 43 -22.97 -11.01 -1.09
C LEU A 43 -23.75 -12.33 -1.12
N CYS A 44 -23.03 -13.46 -1.11
CA CYS A 44 -23.62 -14.79 -1.08
C CYS A 44 -24.41 -15.03 0.21
N LEU A 45 -23.88 -14.60 1.36
CA LEU A 45 -24.56 -14.72 2.66
C LEU A 45 -25.88 -13.95 2.68
N PHE A 46 -25.87 -12.67 2.28
CA PHE A 46 -27.06 -11.82 2.22
C PHE A 46 -28.06 -12.34 1.19
N TYR A 47 -27.59 -12.79 0.03
CA TYR A 47 -28.44 -13.42 -0.97
C TYR A 47 -29.14 -14.63 -0.36
N LEU A 48 -28.42 -15.55 0.28
CA LEU A 48 -29.03 -16.75 0.84
C LEU A 48 -30.03 -16.45 1.99
N LEU A 49 -29.71 -15.44 2.81
CA LEU A 49 -30.47 -15.10 4.01
C LEU A 49 -31.74 -14.31 3.68
N PHE A 50 -31.67 -13.42 2.68
CA PHE A 50 -32.76 -12.48 2.35
C PHE A 50 -33.45 -12.74 1.02
N VAL A 51 -33.02 -13.70 0.19
CA VAL A 51 -33.67 -14.05 -1.10
C VAL A 51 -35.16 -14.36 -0.95
N SER A 52 -35.56 -14.96 0.18
CA SER A 52 -36.96 -15.30 0.46
C SER A 52 -37.74 -14.22 1.20
N LYS A 53 -37.09 -13.14 1.67
CA LYS A 53 -37.70 -12.14 2.55
C LYS A 53 -37.77 -10.74 1.94
N LEU A 54 -36.84 -10.35 1.07
CA LEU A 54 -36.84 -9.05 0.38
C LEU A 54 -36.84 -9.22 -1.14
N SER A 55 -37.69 -8.46 -1.85
CA SER A 55 -37.63 -8.42 -3.31
C SER A 55 -36.34 -7.78 -3.83
N SER A 56 -35.70 -6.93 -3.03
CA SER A 56 -34.37 -6.35 -3.31
C SER A 56 -33.27 -7.41 -3.41
N CYS A 57 -33.49 -8.60 -2.84
CA CYS A 57 -32.55 -9.73 -2.87
C CYS A 57 -32.93 -10.83 -3.88
N SER A 58 -33.87 -10.58 -4.82
CA SER A 58 -34.31 -11.60 -5.77
C SER A 58 -33.23 -12.05 -6.77
N SER A 59 -32.19 -11.25 -7.00
CA SER A 59 -31.05 -11.62 -7.84
C SER A 59 -29.73 -11.25 -7.18
N LEU A 60 -28.65 -11.92 -7.56
CA LEU A 60 -27.30 -11.58 -7.08
C LEU A 60 -26.94 -10.12 -7.42
N LEU A 61 -27.38 -9.61 -8.57
CA LEU A 61 -27.08 -8.24 -9.00
C LEU A 61 -27.83 -7.19 -8.17
N THR A 62 -29.12 -7.41 -7.90
CA THR A 62 -29.91 -6.51 -7.03
C THR A 62 -29.43 -6.59 -5.58
N THR A 63 -29.01 -7.77 -5.13
CA THR A 63 -28.38 -7.95 -3.82
C THR A 63 -27.05 -7.19 -3.75
N ALA A 64 -26.23 -7.25 -4.80
CA ALA A 64 -24.99 -6.47 -4.87
C ALA A 64 -25.25 -4.97 -4.82
N GLN A 65 -26.27 -4.50 -5.52
CA GLN A 65 -26.69 -3.10 -5.49
C GLN A 65 -27.13 -2.68 -4.08
N MET A 66 -27.92 -3.51 -3.41
CA MET A 66 -28.33 -3.30 -2.01
C MET A 66 -27.13 -3.24 -1.05
N LEU A 67 -26.15 -4.15 -1.20
CA LEU A 67 -24.91 -4.12 -0.41
C LEU A 67 -24.10 -2.83 -0.67
N PHE A 68 -24.06 -2.35 -1.91
CA PHE A 68 -23.43 -1.07 -2.25
C PHE A 68 -24.17 0.12 -1.64
N GLU A 69 -25.50 0.13 -1.67
CA GLU A 69 -26.32 1.18 -1.04
C GLU A 69 -26.15 1.18 0.49
N MET A 70 -26.01 0.00 1.12
CA MET A 70 -25.62 -0.12 2.53
C MET A 70 -24.23 0.44 2.79
N THR A 71 -23.26 0.15 1.92
CA THR A 71 -21.88 0.66 2.04
C THR A 71 -21.83 2.18 1.93
N LEU A 72 -22.64 2.76 1.02
CA LEU A 72 -22.79 4.19 0.83
C LEU A 72 -23.69 4.84 1.90
N MET A 73 -24.22 4.05 2.84
CA MET A 73 -25.16 4.47 3.89
C MET A 73 -26.43 5.13 3.35
N LYS A 74 -26.80 4.82 2.10
CA LYS A 74 -28.03 5.29 1.44
C LYS A 74 -29.21 4.34 1.62
N PHE A 75 -28.98 3.19 2.24
CA PHE A 75 -29.99 2.16 2.44
C PHE A 75 -30.80 2.38 3.72
N ASP A 76 -32.12 2.26 3.61
CA ASP A 76 -33.04 2.37 4.75
C ASP A 76 -33.03 1.07 5.59
N ALA A 77 -32.39 1.13 6.75
CA ALA A 77 -32.27 -0.01 7.67
C ALA A 77 -33.62 -0.58 8.18
N SER A 78 -34.71 0.16 7.99
CA SER A 78 -36.07 -0.27 8.29
C SER A 78 -36.51 -1.49 7.48
N GLU A 79 -36.06 -1.63 6.23
CA GLU A 79 -36.43 -2.77 5.38
C GLU A 79 -35.77 -4.08 5.85
N ILE A 80 -34.51 -4.01 6.29
CA ILE A 80 -33.79 -5.17 6.85
C ILE A 80 -34.36 -5.56 8.22
N SER A 81 -34.70 -4.56 9.05
CA SER A 81 -35.29 -4.82 10.37
C SER A 81 -36.69 -5.42 10.29
N GLY A 82 -37.44 -5.16 9.21
CA GLY A 82 -38.76 -5.73 8.97
C GLY A 82 -38.74 -7.19 8.50
N ALA A 83 -37.63 -7.65 7.91
CA ALA A 83 -37.51 -9.00 7.39
C ALA A 83 -37.19 -10.05 8.45
N ASP A 84 -36.25 -9.73 9.36
CA ASP A 84 -35.89 -10.55 10.51
C ASP A 84 -35.33 -9.69 11.65
N ALA A 85 -36.05 -9.65 12.78
CA ALA A 85 -35.77 -8.75 13.91
C ALA A 85 -34.43 -8.99 14.62
N PHE A 86 -33.84 -10.18 14.46
CA PHE A 86 -32.57 -10.54 15.11
C PHE A 86 -31.41 -10.67 14.12
N LEU A 87 -31.64 -11.39 13.01
CA LEU A 87 -30.58 -11.72 12.06
C LEU A 87 -30.22 -10.54 11.14
N GLY A 88 -31.19 -9.68 10.83
CA GLY A 88 -30.98 -8.46 10.04
C GLY A 88 -29.99 -7.48 10.68
N PRO A 89 -30.24 -6.99 11.90
CA PRO A 89 -29.35 -6.06 12.59
C PRO A 89 -27.94 -6.64 12.84
N PHE A 90 -27.85 -7.95 13.13
CA PHE A 90 -26.58 -8.63 13.34
C PHE A 90 -25.72 -8.63 12.05
N CYS A 91 -26.30 -9.04 10.92
CA CYS A 91 -25.60 -9.04 9.64
C CYS A 91 -25.24 -7.62 9.19
N PHE A 92 -26.13 -6.64 9.40
CA PHE A 92 -25.86 -5.23 9.11
C PHE A 92 -24.68 -4.70 9.93
N THR A 93 -24.65 -4.97 11.24
CA THR A 93 -23.56 -4.54 12.13
C THR A 93 -22.23 -5.16 11.72
N LEU A 94 -22.22 -6.47 11.41
CA LEU A 94 -21.03 -7.18 10.97
C LEU A 94 -20.48 -6.60 9.65
N PHE A 95 -21.37 -6.30 8.71
CA PHE A 95 -21.02 -5.68 7.43
C PHE A 95 -20.45 -4.26 7.62
N MET A 96 -21.10 -3.42 8.43
CA MET A 96 -20.63 -2.07 8.71
C MET A 96 -19.26 -2.06 9.40
N LEU A 97 -19.02 -3.00 10.33
CA LEU A 97 -17.72 -3.15 11.00
C LEU A 97 -16.61 -3.51 10.00
N LEU A 98 -16.90 -4.40 9.05
CA LEU A 98 -15.96 -4.77 7.99
C LEU A 98 -15.67 -3.62 7.03
N VAL A 99 -16.67 -2.83 6.64
CA VAL A 99 -16.45 -1.63 5.80
C VAL A 99 -15.52 -0.65 6.52
N VAL A 100 -15.72 -0.45 7.82
CA VAL A 100 -14.82 0.39 8.63
C VAL A 100 -13.41 -0.21 8.69
N PHE A 101 -13.27 -1.52 8.89
CA PHE A 101 -11.97 -2.20 8.90
C PHE A 101 -11.22 -2.05 7.57
N VAL A 102 -11.94 -2.22 6.46
CA VAL A 102 -11.47 -2.03 5.08
C VAL A 102 -11.01 -0.58 4.86
N CYS A 103 -11.77 0.40 5.34
CA CYS A 103 -11.36 1.82 5.33
C CYS A 103 -10.12 2.08 6.21
N LEU A 104 -9.99 1.40 7.35
CA LEU A 104 -8.82 1.53 8.22
C LEU A 104 -7.56 0.95 7.55
N SER A 105 -7.66 -0.16 6.85
CA SER A 105 -6.52 -0.70 6.09
C SER A 105 -6.02 0.25 5.00
N LEU A 106 -6.91 0.97 4.31
CA LEU A 106 -6.49 2.01 3.35
C LEU A 106 -5.76 3.18 4.02
N LYS A 107 -6.28 3.64 5.16
CA LYS A 107 -5.62 4.69 5.94
C LYS A 107 -4.25 4.25 6.45
N ARG A 108 -4.12 2.99 6.89
CA ARG A 108 -2.86 2.39 7.33
C ARG A 108 -1.84 2.31 6.20
N LEU A 109 -2.23 1.79 5.05
CA LEU A 109 -1.34 1.66 3.89
C LEU A 109 -0.86 3.01 3.36
N ASN A 110 -1.73 4.02 3.29
CA ASN A 110 -1.31 5.36 2.87
C ASN A 110 -0.34 6.00 3.89
N GLN A 111 -0.56 5.75 5.19
CA GLN A 111 0.39 6.17 6.23
C GLN A 111 1.72 5.42 6.13
N GLU A 112 1.69 4.12 5.85
CA GLU A 112 2.89 3.27 5.72
C GLU A 112 3.68 3.59 4.45
N GLU A 113 3.05 3.79 3.27
CA GLU A 113 3.73 4.27 2.05
C GLU A 113 4.37 5.65 2.26
N ILE A 114 3.65 6.58 2.91
CA ILE A 114 4.21 7.90 3.28
C ILE A 114 5.33 7.75 4.32
N GLN A 115 5.30 6.74 5.18
CA GLN A 115 6.37 6.45 6.12
C GLN A 115 7.61 5.90 5.41
N GLU A 116 7.42 4.96 4.49
CA GLU A 116 8.50 4.29 3.75
C GLU A 116 9.22 5.27 2.81
N GLU A 117 8.49 6.17 2.14
CA GLU A 117 9.09 7.26 1.39
C GLU A 117 9.84 8.26 2.30
N ARG A 118 9.33 8.54 3.51
CA ARG A 118 10.01 9.40 4.48
C ARG A 118 11.27 8.75 5.04
N ASP A 119 11.25 7.45 5.30
CA ASP A 119 12.38 6.68 5.80
C ASP A 119 13.45 6.53 4.71
N CYS A 120 13.07 6.27 3.45
CA CYS A 120 14.01 6.28 2.31
C CYS A 120 14.64 7.67 2.09
N ARG A 121 13.85 8.75 2.18
CA ARG A 121 14.37 10.13 2.04
C ARG A 121 15.31 10.50 3.19
N MET A 122 14.97 10.17 4.43
CA MET A 122 15.85 10.41 5.58
C MET A 122 17.12 9.56 5.50
N ARG A 123 17.00 8.30 5.07
CA ARG A 123 18.14 7.39 4.90
C ARG A 123 19.09 7.91 3.81
N SER A 124 18.60 8.28 2.63
CA SER A 124 19.45 8.86 1.58
C SER A 124 20.08 10.19 2.02
N GLN A 125 19.31 11.09 2.65
CA GLN A 125 19.84 12.39 3.07
C GLN A 125 20.90 12.32 4.19
N TYR A 126 20.84 11.32 5.08
CA TYR A 126 21.78 11.19 6.21
C TYR A 126 22.86 10.13 5.98
N VAL A 127 22.52 8.98 5.39
CA VAL A 127 23.43 7.83 5.24
C VAL A 127 24.38 8.02 4.06
N ASP A 128 23.92 8.50 2.90
CA ASP A 128 24.77 8.69 1.71
C ASP A 128 26.03 9.56 1.98
N PRO A 129 25.94 10.72 2.67
CA PRO A 129 27.14 11.50 3.00
C PRO A 129 28.04 10.86 4.06
N ILE A 130 27.50 10.04 4.96
CA ILE A 130 28.28 9.32 6.00
C ILE A 130 29.01 8.12 5.39
N GLU A 131 28.35 7.37 4.51
CA GLU A 131 28.93 6.23 3.80
C GLU A 131 30.06 6.71 2.88
N ASN A 132 29.83 7.82 2.15
CA ASN A 132 30.84 8.45 1.32
C ASN A 132 32.03 9.05 2.12
N PHE A 133 31.83 9.38 3.41
CA PHE A 133 32.92 9.78 4.29
C PHE A 133 33.72 8.56 4.77
N SER A 134 33.03 7.48 5.16
CA SER A 134 33.65 6.20 5.54
C SER A 134 34.53 5.68 4.40
N ASP A 135 34.00 5.64 3.18
CA ASP A 135 34.73 5.19 1.98
C ASP A 135 36.01 6.00 1.73
N ARG A 136 35.98 7.32 2.01
CA ARG A 136 37.17 8.17 1.88
C ARG A 136 38.22 7.87 2.93
N ILE A 137 37.81 7.57 4.18
CA ILE A 137 38.73 7.16 5.23
C ILE A 137 39.36 5.81 4.90
N ASP A 138 38.56 4.86 4.43
CA ASP A 138 39.06 3.53 4.03
C ASP A 138 40.07 3.65 2.88
N GLN A 139 39.80 4.49 1.88
CA GLN A 139 40.75 4.80 0.81
C GLN A 139 42.06 5.43 1.32
N LEU A 140 41.99 6.31 2.33
CA LEU A 140 43.20 6.92 2.89
C LEU A 140 44.03 5.91 3.69
N LEU A 141 43.38 5.04 4.47
CA LEU A 141 44.03 3.98 5.21
C LEU A 141 44.74 3.01 4.27
N GLU A 142 44.09 2.61 3.17
CA GLU A 142 44.66 1.72 2.17
C GLU A 142 45.84 2.37 1.43
N ALA A 143 45.77 3.68 1.13
CA ALA A 143 46.90 4.42 0.55
C ALA A 143 48.09 4.52 1.53
N ILE A 144 47.84 4.75 2.81
CA ILE A 144 48.89 4.81 3.85
C ILE A 144 49.56 3.45 4.02
N ASP A 145 48.79 2.35 4.07
CA ASP A 145 49.33 1.01 4.20
C ASP A 145 50.23 0.64 3.00
N LYS A 146 49.80 1.04 1.79
CA LYS A 146 50.61 0.88 0.57
C LYS A 146 51.94 1.62 0.65
N ILE A 147 51.94 2.87 1.11
CA ILE A 147 53.16 3.69 1.27
C ILE A 147 54.09 3.09 2.33
N TYR A 148 53.54 2.59 3.43
CA TYR A 148 54.32 1.95 4.49
C TYR A 148 55.01 0.68 4.01
N ILE A 149 54.29 -0.18 3.26
CA ILE A 149 54.88 -1.39 2.67
C ILE A 149 55.96 -1.03 1.65
N ASP A 150 55.74 -0.03 0.79
CA ASP A 150 56.71 0.39 -0.22
C ASP A 150 58.01 0.93 0.40
N GLN A 151 57.89 1.77 1.43
CA GLN A 151 59.03 2.27 2.23
C GLN A 151 59.81 1.14 2.91
N LYS A 152 59.11 0.13 3.44
CA LYS A 152 59.74 -1.04 4.08
C LYS A 152 60.48 -1.92 3.06
N ILE A 153 59.96 -2.05 1.85
CA ILE A 153 60.60 -2.76 0.74
C ILE A 153 61.85 -1.99 0.27
N GLU A 154 61.78 -0.67 0.15
CA GLU A 154 62.91 0.20 -0.24
C GLU A 154 64.07 0.11 0.76
N SER A 155 63.78 0.20 2.06
CA SER A 155 64.78 0.06 3.13
C SER A 155 65.43 -1.33 3.14
N SER A 156 64.66 -2.38 2.85
CA SER A 156 65.17 -3.76 2.79
C SER A 156 66.01 -4.04 1.52
N ARG A 157 65.84 -3.24 0.46
CA ARG A 157 66.67 -3.31 -0.76
C ARG A 157 67.99 -2.58 -0.57
N LEU A 158 68.02 -1.46 0.15
CA LEU A 158 69.24 -0.71 0.45
C LEU A 158 70.20 -1.48 1.35
N ASP A 159 69.70 -2.25 2.32
CA ASP A 159 70.53 -3.15 3.15
C ASP A 159 71.14 -4.32 2.35
N LYS A 160 70.52 -4.74 1.24
CA LYS A 160 71.02 -5.84 0.39
C LYS A 160 71.98 -5.39 -0.71
N ALA A 161 72.00 -4.10 -1.05
CA ALA A 161 72.88 -3.53 -2.06
C ALA A 161 74.21 -3.01 -1.48
N GLY A 162 74.34 -2.95 -0.14
CA GLY A 162 75.53 -2.51 0.58
C GLY A 162 76.50 -3.61 1.04
N LEU A 163 76.37 -4.83 0.52
CA LEU A 163 77.28 -5.97 0.79
C LEU A 163 77.93 -6.48 -0.50
#